data_AF-A0A061JJT2-F1
#
_entry.id   AF-A0A061JJT2-F1
#
_cell.length_a   1.000
_cell.length_b   1.000
_cell.length_c   1.000
_cell.angle_alpha   90.00
_cell.angle_beta   90.00
_cell.angle_gamma   90.00
#
_symmetry.space_group_name_H-M   'P 1'
#
loop_
_entity.id
_entity.type
_entity.pdbx_description
1 polymer ?
#
loop_
_entity_poly.entity_id
_entity_poly.type
_entity_poly.pdbx_seq_one_letter_code
_entity_poly.pdbx_strand_id
1 'polypeptide(L)'
;MAQVKFYKVATLPGTLEADAFYFVENGTYTESYLTNSAGAARSIGNSAMINSLVNAALASWSGNASALEIVADIAARDALTATLDVNAMILVIDASADATVDSGSALYAYGASTSTVYKLAEYESMDVIIQWSSIQGGPSSTPAQIDSAVSQAHSHTNKSVLDLLSADSEGLTYGGVGVSSRWATNNW
;
A
#
# COMPACT_ATOMS: atom_id res chain seq x y z
N MET A 1 41.92 55.26 -15.45
CA MET A 1 40.73 54.39 -15.52
C MET A 1 40.98 53.35 -16.59
N ALA A 2 40.83 52.06 -16.30
CA ALA A 2 40.91 51.02 -17.34
C ALA A 2 39.69 51.17 -18.27
N GLN A 3 39.93 51.24 -19.59
CA GLN A 3 38.86 51.32 -20.58
C GLN A 3 38.34 49.90 -20.85
N VAL A 4 37.06 49.65 -20.60
CA VAL A 4 36.40 48.39 -20.97
C VAL A 4 35.93 48.51 -22.41
N LYS A 5 36.27 47.53 -23.25
CA LYS A 5 35.87 47.49 -24.66
C LYS A 5 34.56 46.74 -24.84
N PHE A 6 33.76 47.14 -25.83
CA PHE A 6 32.48 46.49 -26.16
C PHE A 6 32.50 45.98 -27.60
N TYR A 7 32.11 44.72 -27.79
CA TYR A 7 32.07 44.04 -29.08
C TYR A 7 30.67 43.49 -29.35
N LYS A 8 30.16 43.71 -30.56
CA LYS A 8 29.00 43.01 -31.10
C LYS A 8 29.49 42.02 -32.15
N VAL A 9 29.21 40.74 -31.96
CA VAL A 9 29.71 39.65 -32.83
C VAL A 9 28.60 38.63 -33.11
N ALA A 10 28.64 37.98 -34.27
CA ALA A 10 27.70 36.89 -34.59
C ALA A 10 28.09 35.57 -33.89
N THR A 11 29.39 35.35 -33.67
CA THR A 11 29.95 34.21 -32.96
C THR A 11 31.08 34.67 -32.05
N LEU A 12 31.29 33.98 -30.92
CA LEU A 12 32.36 34.33 -29.99
C LEU A 12 33.74 34.03 -30.64
N PRO A 13 34.66 35.01 -30.75
CA PRO A 13 35.96 34.80 -31.36
C PRO A 13 36.82 33.78 -30.61
N GLY A 14 37.66 33.03 -31.33
CA GLY A 14 38.59 32.05 -30.72
C GLY A 14 39.73 32.66 -29.90
N THR A 15 39.94 33.98 -30.00
CA THR A 15 40.87 34.74 -29.15
C THR A 15 40.16 36.01 -28.72
N LEU A 16 40.02 36.20 -27.42
CA LEU A 16 39.29 37.34 -26.85
C LEU A 16 40.25 38.35 -26.25
N GLU A 17 39.87 39.62 -26.31
CA GLU A 17 40.62 40.68 -25.66
C GLU A 17 40.37 40.66 -24.15
N ALA A 18 41.39 40.98 -23.36
CA ALA A 18 41.25 41.13 -21.92
C ALA A 18 40.35 42.33 -21.56
N ASP A 19 39.63 42.22 -20.45
CA ASP A 19 38.80 43.29 -19.88
C ASP A 19 37.77 43.88 -20.87
N ALA A 20 37.09 43.00 -21.62
CA ALA A 20 36.15 43.34 -22.69
C ALA A 20 34.79 42.65 -22.53
N PHE A 21 33.75 43.31 -23.03
CA PHE A 21 32.38 42.85 -23.06
C PHE A 21 32.00 42.43 -24.49
N TYR A 22 31.44 41.24 -24.65
CA TYR A 22 30.98 40.70 -25.92
C TYR A 22 29.48 40.43 -25.88
N PHE A 23 28.76 40.93 -26.89
CA PHE A 23 27.38 40.58 -27.19
C PHE A 23 27.37 39.67 -28.42
N VAL A 24 26.96 38.43 -28.24
CA VAL A 24 27.01 37.36 -29.25
C VAL A 24 25.59 37.01 -29.69
N GLU A 25 25.31 36.94 -30.98
CA GLU A 25 24.00 36.51 -31.48
C GLU A 25 23.77 35.00 -31.21
N ASN A 26 22.57 34.64 -30.76
CA ASN A 26 22.14 33.26 -30.53
C ASN A 26 20.67 33.09 -30.95
N GLY A 27 20.43 33.05 -32.26
CA GLY A 27 19.09 32.92 -32.82
C GLY A 27 18.22 34.15 -32.58
N THR A 28 17.19 34.02 -31.75
CA THR A 28 16.23 35.10 -31.43
C THR A 28 16.65 35.99 -30.26
N TYR A 29 17.75 35.65 -29.57
CA TYR A 29 18.29 36.40 -28.45
C TYR A 29 19.82 36.57 -28.58
N THR A 30 20.42 37.36 -27.69
CA THR A 30 21.86 37.57 -27.63
C THR A 30 22.42 37.10 -26.28
N GLU A 31 23.66 36.66 -26.27
CA GLU A 31 24.39 36.28 -25.06
C GLU A 31 25.47 37.28 -24.73
N SER A 32 25.71 37.47 -23.43
CA SER A 32 26.72 38.39 -22.90
C SER A 32 27.87 37.67 -22.23
N TYR A 33 29.09 38.06 -22.59
CA TYR A 33 30.33 37.55 -22.03
C TYR A 33 31.22 38.70 -21.56
N LEU A 34 31.87 38.53 -20.42
CA LEU A 34 32.90 39.44 -19.92
C LEU A 34 34.23 38.69 -19.81
N THR A 35 35.29 39.23 -20.37
CA THR A 35 36.63 38.67 -20.24
C THR A 35 37.35 39.26 -19.03
N ASN A 36 38.14 38.42 -18.36
CA ASN A 36 39.06 38.89 -17.32
C ASN A 36 40.36 39.45 -17.93
N SER A 37 41.30 39.85 -17.07
CA SER A 37 42.62 40.35 -17.46
C SER A 37 43.49 39.34 -18.24
N ALA A 38 43.09 38.06 -18.29
CA ALA A 38 43.73 37.01 -19.07
C ALA A 38 43.00 36.69 -20.39
N GLY A 39 41.94 37.43 -20.74
CA GLY A 39 41.12 37.18 -21.93
C GLY A 39 40.19 35.97 -21.80
N ALA A 40 40.04 35.38 -20.62
CA ALA A 40 39.13 34.26 -20.40
C ALA A 40 37.69 34.76 -20.25
N ALA A 41 36.79 34.29 -21.12
CA ALA A 41 35.37 34.64 -21.06
C ALA A 41 34.68 34.07 -19.83
N ARG A 42 33.84 34.90 -19.22
CA ARG A 42 32.84 34.51 -18.23
C ARG A 42 31.46 34.85 -18.76
N SER A 43 30.57 33.88 -18.75
CA SER A 43 29.17 34.08 -19.10
C SER A 43 28.49 34.99 -18.08
N ILE A 44 27.76 36.00 -18.55
CA ILE A 44 26.90 36.83 -17.72
C ILE A 44 25.47 36.54 -18.15
N GLY A 45 24.80 35.65 -17.42
CA GLY A 45 23.38 35.34 -17.64
C GLY A 45 23.09 34.67 -18.99
N ASN A 46 23.93 33.72 -19.39
CA ASN A 46 23.75 33.02 -20.66
C ASN A 46 22.85 31.77 -20.53
N SER A 47 22.36 31.22 -21.64
CA SER A 47 21.41 30.09 -21.60
C SER A 47 22.01 28.86 -20.89
N ALA A 48 23.31 28.60 -21.04
CA ALA A 48 23.98 27.50 -20.36
C ALA A 48 24.01 27.68 -18.83
N MET A 49 24.30 28.89 -18.35
CA MET A 49 24.27 29.24 -16.93
C MET A 49 22.85 29.15 -16.39
N ILE A 50 21.86 29.70 -17.10
CA ILE A 50 20.44 29.63 -16.71
C ILE A 50 20.00 28.16 -16.64
N ASN A 51 20.29 27.34 -17.65
CA ASN A 51 19.97 25.92 -17.63
C ASN A 51 20.69 25.18 -16.50
N SER A 52 21.93 25.53 -16.17
CA SER A 52 22.64 24.95 -15.03
C SER A 52 21.96 25.31 -13.69
N LEU A 53 21.53 26.55 -13.52
CA LEU A 53 20.81 27.01 -12.32
C LEU A 53 19.42 26.37 -12.23
N VAL A 54 18.72 26.28 -13.35
CA VAL A 54 17.42 25.60 -13.46
C VAL A 54 17.57 24.11 -13.15
N ASN A 55 18.57 23.43 -13.69
CA ASN A 55 18.83 22.03 -13.38
C ASN A 55 19.20 21.82 -11.90
N ALA A 56 19.99 22.71 -11.31
CA ALA A 56 20.29 22.67 -9.88
C ALA A 56 19.03 22.88 -9.03
N ALA A 57 18.18 23.84 -9.42
CA ALA A 57 16.90 24.13 -8.78
C ALA A 57 15.88 22.99 -8.98
N LEU A 58 15.87 22.29 -10.13
CA LEU A 58 15.01 21.13 -10.37
C LEU A 58 15.52 19.88 -9.64
N ALA A 59 16.82 19.70 -9.50
CA ALA A 59 17.38 18.63 -8.69
C ALA A 59 17.04 18.79 -7.20
N SER A 60 16.85 20.03 -6.75
CA SER A 60 16.35 20.36 -5.41
C SER A 60 14.82 20.54 -5.36
N TRP A 61 14.16 20.71 -6.51
CA TRP A 61 12.71 20.62 -6.62
C TRP A 61 12.36 19.16 -6.42
N SER A 62 11.68 18.94 -5.31
CA SER A 62 11.28 17.66 -4.81
C SER A 62 10.14 17.02 -5.61
N GLY A 63 10.37 16.75 -6.90
CA GLY A 63 9.61 15.74 -7.64
C GLY A 63 9.61 14.36 -6.95
N ASN A 64 10.48 14.21 -5.94
CA ASN A 64 10.55 13.09 -4.99
C ASN A 64 9.98 13.37 -3.58
N ALA A 65 9.51 14.58 -3.20
CA ALA A 65 9.03 14.86 -1.81
C ALA A 65 7.74 14.13 -1.44
N SER A 66 7.10 13.45 -2.38
CA SER A 66 5.88 12.67 -2.12
C SER A 66 5.92 11.29 -2.76
N ALA A 67 7.10 10.81 -3.18
CA ALA A 67 7.24 9.43 -3.62
C ALA A 67 7.18 8.51 -2.40
N LEU A 68 6.41 7.44 -2.51
CA LEU A 68 6.48 6.33 -1.56
C LEU A 68 7.77 5.57 -1.85
N GLU A 69 8.72 5.64 -0.92
CA GLU A 69 9.94 4.84 -0.98
C GLU A 69 9.63 3.41 -0.53
N ILE A 70 10.18 2.40 -1.21
CA ILE A 70 9.96 0.99 -0.88
C ILE A 70 11.32 0.37 -0.58
N VAL A 71 11.48 -0.17 0.63
CA VAL A 71 12.74 -0.73 1.13
C VAL A 71 12.55 -2.17 1.62
N ALA A 72 13.62 -2.95 1.57
CA ALA A 72 13.57 -4.38 1.90
C ALA A 72 13.23 -4.64 3.37
N ASP A 73 13.88 -3.91 4.29
CA ASP A 73 13.78 -4.16 5.73
C ASP A 73 13.93 -2.88 6.57
N ILE A 74 13.81 -3.05 7.90
CA ILE A 74 13.95 -1.96 8.88
C ILE A 74 15.33 -1.30 8.85
N ALA A 75 16.40 -2.07 8.61
CA ALA A 75 17.75 -1.52 8.53
C ALA A 75 17.91 -0.62 7.29
N ALA A 76 17.32 -1.00 6.17
CA ALA A 76 17.29 -0.21 4.95
C ALA A 76 16.48 1.09 5.12
N ARG A 77 15.36 1.06 5.85
CA ARG A 77 14.61 2.27 6.24
C ARG A 77 15.49 3.22 7.06
N ASP A 78 16.18 2.70 8.07
CA ASP A 78 16.99 3.52 8.97
C ASP A 78 18.21 4.12 8.26
N ALA A 79 18.80 3.39 7.30
CA ALA A 79 19.84 3.93 6.43
C ALA A 79 19.30 5.03 5.50
N LEU A 80 18.08 4.87 4.95
CA LEU A 80 17.45 5.85 4.09
C LEU A 80 17.12 7.15 4.85
N THR A 81 16.48 7.07 6.02
CA THR A 81 16.09 8.25 6.80
C THR A 81 17.29 9.07 7.26
N ALA A 82 18.45 8.44 7.46
CA ALA A 82 19.71 9.13 7.76
C ALA A 82 20.22 10.04 6.63
N THR A 83 19.69 9.89 5.40
CA THR A 83 20.06 10.69 4.22
C THR A 83 19.00 11.70 3.79
N LEU A 84 17.80 11.65 4.38
CA LEU A 84 16.66 12.44 3.95
C LEU A 84 16.58 13.78 4.69
N ASP A 85 16.58 14.86 3.91
CA ASP A 85 16.36 16.24 4.39
C ASP A 85 14.90 16.72 4.20
N VAL A 86 14.01 15.82 3.77
CA VAL A 86 12.59 16.08 3.50
C VAL A 86 11.70 14.98 4.08
N ASN A 87 10.43 15.30 4.33
CA ASN A 87 9.47 14.31 4.76
C ASN A 87 9.28 13.25 3.67
N ALA A 88 9.10 11.99 4.06
CA ALA A 88 8.92 10.89 3.12
C ALA A 88 7.94 9.83 3.67
N MET A 89 7.27 9.13 2.75
CA MET A 89 6.54 7.90 3.07
C MET A 89 7.43 6.71 2.72
N ILE A 90 7.53 5.73 3.60
CA ILE A 90 8.41 4.57 3.42
C ILE A 90 7.62 3.29 3.70
N LEU A 91 7.45 2.45 2.70
CA LEU A 91 6.96 1.08 2.83
C LEU A 91 8.14 0.14 3.05
N VAL A 92 8.16 -0.54 4.19
CA VAL A 92 9.13 -1.60 4.50
C VAL A 92 8.50 -2.94 4.20
N ILE A 93 9.13 -3.75 3.33
CA ILE A 93 8.60 -5.05 2.92
C ILE A 93 8.69 -6.08 4.05
N ASP A 94 9.84 -6.18 4.72
CA ASP A 94 10.04 -6.99 5.93
C ASP A 94 10.26 -6.08 7.13
N ALA A 95 9.16 -5.80 7.82
CA ALA A 95 9.14 -4.98 9.01
C ALA A 95 9.32 -5.79 10.31
N SER A 96 9.70 -7.08 10.24
CA SER A 96 9.79 -7.98 11.41
C SER A 96 10.78 -7.56 12.51
N ALA A 97 11.67 -6.61 12.23
CA ALA A 97 12.56 -6.03 13.24
C ALA A 97 11.93 -4.85 14.01
N ASP A 98 10.72 -4.40 13.64
CA ASP A 98 9.88 -3.55 14.49
C ASP A 98 9.20 -4.43 15.55
N ALA A 99 9.35 -4.10 16.83
CA ALA A 99 8.88 -4.94 17.94
C ALA A 99 7.36 -5.14 18.00
N THR A 100 6.61 -4.39 17.19
CA THR A 100 5.15 -4.51 17.09
C THR A 100 4.69 -5.11 15.77
N VAL A 101 5.64 -5.59 14.94
CA VAL A 101 5.39 -6.32 13.71
C VAL A 101 6.02 -7.70 13.82
N ASP A 102 5.22 -8.73 14.13
CA ASP A 102 5.62 -10.14 14.18
C ASP A 102 6.05 -10.65 12.80
N SER A 103 5.35 -10.27 11.73
CA SER A 103 5.74 -10.63 10.35
C SER A 103 5.06 -9.74 9.29
N GLY A 104 5.71 -9.54 8.15
CA GLY A 104 5.13 -8.82 7.01
C GLY A 104 5.64 -7.39 6.89
N SER A 105 4.83 -6.51 6.30
CA SER A 105 5.26 -5.17 5.89
C SER A 105 4.71 -4.08 6.83
N ALA A 106 5.30 -2.88 6.80
CA ALA A 106 4.74 -1.74 7.50
C ALA A 106 5.00 -0.43 6.73
N LEU A 107 4.04 0.50 6.83
CA LEU A 107 4.11 1.82 6.25
C LEU A 107 4.48 2.84 7.33
N TYR A 108 5.49 3.64 7.03
CA TYR A 108 6.01 4.68 7.92
C TYR A 108 5.96 6.05 7.24
N ALA A 109 5.80 7.11 8.04
CA ALA A 109 6.07 8.48 7.66
C ALA A 109 7.30 8.99 8.39
N TYR A 110 8.26 9.53 7.66
CA TYR A 110 9.43 10.21 8.20
C TYR A 110 9.18 11.72 8.25
N GLY A 111 9.34 12.31 9.44
CA GLY A 111 9.35 13.76 9.65
C GLY A 111 10.79 14.27 9.72
N ALA A 112 11.27 14.92 8.66
CA ALA A 112 12.65 15.40 8.56
C ALA A 112 12.98 16.49 9.59
N SER A 113 12.02 17.35 9.94
CA SER A 113 12.23 18.42 10.93
C SER A 113 12.47 17.91 12.35
N THR A 114 11.91 16.75 12.69
CA THR A 114 12.03 16.14 14.02
C THR A 114 12.90 14.88 14.01
N SER A 115 13.42 14.48 12.84
CA SER A 115 14.10 13.21 12.60
C SER A 115 13.35 12.02 13.23
N THR A 116 12.02 12.03 13.12
CA THR A 116 11.15 11.02 13.74
C THR A 116 10.47 10.17 12.68
N VAL A 117 10.43 8.87 12.91
CA VAL A 117 9.69 7.91 12.10
C VAL A 117 8.39 7.56 12.82
N TYR A 118 7.26 7.76 12.14
CA TYR A 118 5.92 7.43 12.63
C TYR A 118 5.42 6.20 11.89
N LYS A 119 5.09 5.12 12.60
CA LYS A 119 4.40 3.98 12.00
C LYS A 119 2.94 4.34 11.77
N LEU A 120 2.44 4.10 10.56
CA LEU A 120 1.06 4.45 10.16
C LEU A 120 0.18 3.24 9.95
N ALA A 121 0.74 2.17 9.39
CA ALA A 121 0.05 0.91 9.18
C ALA A 121 1.03 -0.24 9.28
N GLU A 122 0.54 -1.38 9.75
CA GLU A 122 1.20 -2.68 9.66
C GLU A 122 0.35 -3.61 8.79
N TYR A 123 1.03 -4.42 8.00
CA TYR A 123 0.47 -5.41 7.12
C TYR A 123 1.02 -6.76 7.52
N GLU A 124 0.56 -7.22 8.67
CA GLU A 124 0.74 -8.60 9.05
C GLU A 124 -0.31 -9.42 8.32
N SER A 125 0.14 -10.27 7.40
CA SER A 125 -0.65 -11.30 6.72
C SER A 125 -2.14 -10.97 6.52
N MET A 126 -2.55 -10.58 5.31
CA MET A 126 -3.97 -10.52 4.93
C MET A 126 -4.68 -11.89 4.98
N ASP A 127 -3.99 -12.97 5.34
CA ASP A 127 -4.56 -14.29 5.52
C ASP A 127 -5.12 -14.43 6.94
N VAL A 128 -6.42 -14.16 7.06
CA VAL A 128 -7.14 -14.14 8.34
C VAL A 128 -7.48 -15.58 8.75
N ILE A 129 -6.63 -16.17 9.59
CA ILE A 129 -6.92 -17.44 10.26
C ILE A 129 -7.68 -17.14 11.56
N ILE A 130 -9.01 -17.26 11.53
CA ILE A 130 -9.85 -17.11 12.75
C ILE A 130 -10.02 -18.47 13.42
N GLN A 131 -9.55 -18.58 14.66
CA GLN A 131 -9.88 -19.72 15.51
C GLN A 131 -11.36 -19.66 15.90
N TRP A 132 -12.09 -20.77 15.81
CA TRP A 132 -13.51 -20.85 16.17
C TRP A 132 -13.79 -20.31 17.58
N SER A 133 -12.88 -20.58 18.53
CA SER A 133 -12.94 -20.08 19.92
C SER A 133 -12.94 -18.56 20.04
N SER A 134 -12.44 -17.84 19.02
CA SER A 134 -12.34 -16.37 19.02
C SER A 134 -13.60 -15.70 18.46
N ILE A 135 -14.59 -16.46 17.99
CA ILE A 135 -15.84 -15.93 17.43
C ILE A 135 -16.83 -15.62 18.58
N GLN A 136 -17.10 -14.33 18.81
CA GLN A 136 -18.13 -13.91 19.76
C GLN A 136 -19.53 -14.20 19.21
N GLY A 137 -20.42 -14.70 20.06
CA GLY A 137 -21.79 -15.07 19.66
C GLY A 137 -21.88 -16.34 18.80
N GLY A 138 -20.78 -17.08 18.65
CA GLY A 138 -20.77 -18.37 17.97
C GLY A 138 -21.47 -19.48 18.77
N PRO A 139 -21.88 -20.59 18.12
CA PRO A 139 -22.36 -21.78 18.81
C PRO A 139 -21.33 -22.28 19.83
N SER A 140 -21.79 -22.57 21.05
CA SER A 140 -21.00 -23.28 22.07
C SER A 140 -20.96 -24.80 21.85
N SER A 141 -21.77 -25.30 20.91
CA SER A 141 -21.82 -26.71 20.55
C SER A 141 -20.50 -27.18 19.94
N THR A 142 -19.96 -28.26 20.47
CA THR A 142 -18.86 -29.00 19.85
C THR A 142 -19.32 -29.67 18.55
N PRO A 143 -18.41 -29.97 17.61
CA PRO A 143 -18.73 -30.75 16.41
C PRO A 143 -19.49 -32.05 16.73
N ALA A 144 -19.06 -32.78 17.77
CA ALA A 144 -19.72 -34.01 18.19
C ALA A 144 -21.17 -33.81 18.68
N GLN A 145 -21.47 -32.69 19.34
CA GLN A 145 -22.85 -32.37 19.74
C GLN A 145 -23.73 -32.05 18.53
N ILE A 146 -23.18 -31.39 17.52
CA ILE A 146 -23.88 -31.13 16.25
C ILE A 146 -24.15 -32.46 15.53
N ASP A 147 -23.13 -33.31 15.38
CA ASP A 147 -23.28 -34.63 14.75
C ASP A 147 -24.29 -35.51 15.48
N SER A 148 -24.27 -35.47 16.82
CA SER A 148 -25.24 -36.19 17.64
C SER A 148 -26.67 -35.67 17.44
N ALA A 149 -26.87 -34.34 17.39
CA ALA A 149 -28.18 -33.75 17.11
C ALA A 149 -28.70 -34.17 15.73
N VAL A 150 -27.82 -34.20 14.71
CA VAL A 150 -28.16 -34.68 13.36
C VAL A 150 -28.58 -36.15 13.40
N SER A 151 -27.83 -37.01 14.09
CA SER A 151 -28.15 -38.44 14.22
C SER A 151 -29.47 -38.70 14.96
N GLN A 152 -29.79 -37.86 15.94
CA GLN A 152 -30.98 -37.99 16.78
C GLN A 152 -32.23 -37.36 16.13
N ALA A 153 -32.07 -36.50 15.12
CA ALA A 153 -33.18 -35.82 14.46
C ALA A 153 -34.21 -36.79 13.87
N HIS A 154 -33.87 -38.07 13.64
CA HIS A 154 -34.75 -39.12 13.12
C HIS A 154 -34.78 -40.37 14.02
N SER A 155 -34.49 -40.19 15.32
CA SER A 155 -34.57 -41.27 16.31
C SER A 155 -35.77 -41.07 17.24
N HIS A 156 -36.60 -42.11 17.36
CA HIS A 156 -37.67 -42.17 18.35
C HIS A 156 -37.62 -43.53 19.03
N THR A 157 -37.80 -43.56 20.36
CA THR A 157 -37.83 -44.81 21.13
C THR A 157 -38.87 -45.80 20.60
N ASN A 158 -39.99 -45.29 20.08
CA ASN A 158 -41.08 -46.06 19.50
C ASN A 158 -41.03 -46.10 17.95
N LYS A 159 -39.88 -45.83 17.33
CA LYS A 159 -39.76 -45.80 15.86
C LYS A 159 -40.29 -47.07 15.20
N SER A 160 -40.01 -48.25 15.78
CA SER A 160 -40.54 -49.52 15.28
C SER A 160 -42.08 -49.61 15.30
N VAL A 161 -42.75 -48.90 16.21
CA VAL A 161 -44.22 -48.82 16.27
C VAL A 161 -44.74 -47.79 15.27
N LEU A 162 -44.06 -46.65 15.14
CA LEU A 162 -44.42 -45.60 14.17
C LEU A 162 -44.26 -46.09 12.73
N ASP A 163 -43.22 -46.88 12.46
CA ASP A 163 -42.98 -47.49 11.14
C ASP A 163 -44.10 -48.49 10.75
N LEU A 164 -44.92 -48.93 11.70
CA LEU A 164 -46.09 -49.80 11.46
C LEU A 164 -47.39 -49.00 11.23
N LEU A 165 -47.44 -47.71 11.56
CA LEU A 165 -48.63 -46.88 11.34
C LEU A 165 -48.66 -46.43 9.88
N SER A 166 -49.78 -46.63 9.20
CA SER A 166 -49.98 -46.20 7.82
C SER A 166 -51.43 -45.79 7.58
N ALA A 167 -51.78 -45.45 6.35
CA ALA A 167 -53.15 -45.16 5.95
C ALA A 167 -53.45 -45.73 4.56
N ASP A 168 -54.68 -46.19 4.38
CA ASP A 168 -55.21 -46.64 3.09
C ASP A 168 -56.48 -45.83 2.71
N SER A 169 -57.24 -46.30 1.71
CA SER A 169 -58.48 -45.64 1.28
C SER A 169 -59.61 -45.68 2.30
N GLU A 170 -59.52 -46.55 3.30
CA GLU A 170 -60.55 -46.76 4.34
C GLU A 170 -60.16 -46.13 5.68
N GLY A 171 -58.88 -45.87 5.94
CA GLY A 171 -58.43 -45.07 7.08
C GLY A 171 -57.06 -45.47 7.65
N LEU A 172 -56.90 -45.32 8.97
CA LEU A 172 -55.67 -45.62 9.70
C LEU A 172 -55.42 -47.14 9.76
N THR A 173 -54.20 -47.56 9.45
CA THR A 173 -53.76 -48.97 9.55
C THR A 173 -52.58 -49.12 10.50
N TYR A 174 -52.45 -50.31 11.09
CA TYR A 174 -51.31 -50.73 11.90
C TYR A 174 -50.80 -52.08 11.40
N GLY A 175 -49.56 -52.14 10.92
CA GLY A 175 -48.99 -53.34 10.30
C GLY A 175 -49.77 -53.81 9.06
N GLY A 176 -50.40 -52.88 8.34
CA GLY A 176 -51.23 -53.17 7.16
C GLY A 176 -52.65 -53.65 7.48
N VAL A 177 -53.06 -53.65 8.75
CA VAL A 177 -54.42 -54.01 9.18
C VAL A 177 -55.18 -52.75 9.60
N GLY A 178 -56.41 -52.59 9.13
CA GLY A 178 -57.28 -51.48 9.54
C GLY A 178 -57.48 -51.43 11.05
N VAL A 179 -57.28 -50.24 11.64
CA VAL A 179 -57.47 -50.03 13.08
C VAL A 179 -58.96 -49.81 13.36
N SER A 180 -59.60 -50.78 14.00
CA SER A 180 -61.00 -50.68 14.42
C SER A 180 -61.14 -50.29 15.89
N SER A 181 -62.26 -49.66 16.24
CA SER A 181 -62.56 -49.37 17.64
C SER A 181 -62.82 -50.69 18.39
N ARG A 182 -62.39 -50.79 19.65
CA ARG A 182 -62.69 -51.96 20.52
C ARG A 182 -64.19 -52.16 20.76
N TRP A 183 -65.01 -51.21 20.35
CA TRP A 183 -66.47 -51.21 20.47
C TRP A 183 -67.14 -51.73 19.20
N ALA A 184 -66.43 -51.90 18.09
CA ALA A 184 -66.98 -52.41 16.83
C ALA A 184 -67.50 -53.86 16.95
N THR A 185 -67.03 -54.62 17.94
CA THR A 185 -67.49 -56.00 18.23
C THR A 185 -68.53 -56.08 19.34
N ASN A 186 -68.80 -54.98 20.05
CA ASN A 186 -69.95 -54.92 20.95
C ASN A 186 -71.17 -54.61 20.09
N ASN A 187 -71.99 -55.63 19.79
CA ASN A 187 -73.30 -55.45 19.18
C ASN A 187 -74.21 -54.67 20.13
N TRP A 188 -74.17 -53.34 20.06
CA TRP A 188 -75.21 -52.47 20.59
C TRP A 188 -76.38 -52.42 19.62
#